data_AF-A0A1X7SM33-F1
#
_entry.id   AF-A0A1X7SM33-F1
#
_cell.length_a   1.000
_cell.length_b   1.000
_cell.length_c   1.000
_cell.angle_alpha   90.00
_cell.angle_beta   90.00
_cell.angle_gamma   90.00
#
_symmetry.space_group_name_H-M   'P 1'
#
loop_
_entity.id
_entity.type
_entity.pdbx_description
1 polymer ?
#
loop_
_entity_poly.entity_id
_entity_poly.type
_entity_poly.pdbx_seq_one_letter_code
_entity_poly.pdbx_strand_id
1 'polypeptide(L)'
;MASVILIQHKRRRPFMIEWVYVRPRELTWFKYPKDTPWSSLKMAPIDVTFGLSKACKKDSRSPKVNLAIGVYSNDDGSPFVFPVVHEVEKYIAGKGLDKEYAGILGLESFRRASLEFALGSESKAMIGGLCATAQTVAGTSALR
;
A
#
# COMPACT_ATOMS: atom_id res chain seq x y z
N MET A 1 -17.52 -11.05 -6.38
CA MET A 1 -16.90 -10.83 -7.71
C MET A 1 -15.56 -11.55 -7.70
N ALA A 2 -15.36 -12.49 -8.61
CA ALA A 2 -14.21 -13.40 -8.63
C ALA A 2 -13.02 -12.74 -9.32
N SER A 3 -11.82 -12.91 -8.77
CA SER A 3 -10.56 -12.53 -9.44
C SER A 3 -9.78 -13.79 -9.78
N VAL A 4 -9.39 -13.87 -11.06
CA VAL A 4 -8.71 -14.97 -11.75
C VAL A 4 -7.19 -14.85 -11.52
N ILE A 5 -6.50 -15.98 -11.31
CA ILE A 5 -5.03 -16.06 -11.37
C ILE A 5 -4.66 -16.93 -12.58
N LEU A 6 -3.85 -16.39 -13.49
CA LEU A 6 -3.30 -17.09 -14.66
C LEU A 6 -1.87 -17.57 -14.32
N ILE A 7 -1.64 -18.88 -14.33
CA ILE A 7 -0.30 -19.48 -14.21
C ILE A 7 0.00 -20.15 -15.56
N GLN A 8 0.94 -19.58 -16.32
CA GLN A 8 1.46 -20.18 -17.56
C GLN A 8 2.58 -21.16 -17.24
N HIS A 9 2.38 -22.45 -17.53
CA HIS A 9 3.47 -23.43 -17.52
C HIS A 9 3.55 -24.17 -18.86
N LYS A 10 4.67 -23.99 -19.55
CA LYS A 10 5.00 -24.71 -20.79
C LYS A 10 5.45 -26.13 -20.41
N ARG A 11 4.56 -27.13 -20.51
CA ARG A 11 4.85 -28.52 -20.98
C ARG A 11 3.63 -29.46 -20.86
N ARG A 12 3.08 -29.81 -22.04
CA ARG A 12 2.38 -31.04 -22.45
C ARG A 12 1.82 -31.97 -21.33
N ARG A 13 0.70 -31.62 -20.68
CA ARG A 13 -0.33 -32.53 -20.11
C ARG A 13 -1.68 -31.77 -20.02
N PRO A 14 -2.84 -32.46 -20.10
CA PRO A 14 -4.15 -31.78 -20.11
C PRO A 14 -4.42 -31.02 -18.82
N PHE A 15 -5.02 -29.84 -18.97
CA PHE A 15 -5.30 -28.85 -17.95
C PHE A 15 -6.03 -29.45 -16.73
N MET A 16 -5.40 -29.35 -15.55
CA MET A 16 -6.04 -29.60 -14.26
C MET A 16 -5.89 -28.34 -13.42
N ILE A 17 -7.02 -27.66 -13.17
CA ILE A 17 -7.09 -26.45 -12.33
C ILE A 17 -7.24 -26.92 -10.89
N GLU A 18 -6.21 -26.69 -10.07
CA GLU A 18 -6.28 -26.96 -8.63
C GLU A 18 -6.64 -25.67 -7.87
N TRP A 19 -7.72 -25.72 -7.08
CA TRP A 19 -8.19 -24.62 -6.25
C TRP A 19 -7.42 -24.60 -4.92
N VAL A 20 -6.70 -23.51 -4.63
CA VAL A 20 -6.16 -23.28 -3.28
C VAL A 20 -7.18 -22.48 -2.46
N TYR A 21 -8.02 -23.19 -1.70
CA TYR A 21 -8.94 -22.59 -0.72
C TYR A 21 -8.21 -22.29 0.59
N VAL A 22 -7.99 -21.02 0.90
CA VAL A 22 -7.40 -20.60 2.19
C VAL A 22 -8.50 -20.56 3.26
N ARG A 23 -8.52 -21.57 4.14
CA ARG A 23 -9.45 -21.61 5.29
C ARG A 23 -9.17 -20.48 6.29
N PRO A 24 -10.16 -19.69 6.73
CA PRO A 24 -9.96 -18.57 7.67
C PRO A 24 -9.59 -18.94 9.13
N ARG A 25 -9.39 -20.22 9.49
CA ARG A 25 -9.55 -20.68 10.88
C ARG A 25 -8.30 -20.72 11.77
N GLU A 26 -7.10 -20.40 11.32
CA GLU A 26 -5.90 -20.57 12.17
C GLU A 26 -4.98 -19.34 12.24
N LEU A 27 -5.52 -18.21 12.67
CA LEU A 27 -4.72 -17.01 12.98
C LEU A 27 -5.21 -16.38 14.30
N THR A 28 -5.00 -17.05 15.44
CA THR A 28 -5.26 -16.48 16.78
C THR A 28 -4.01 -16.56 17.65
N TRP A 29 -3.04 -15.67 17.42
CA TRP A 29 -1.77 -15.61 18.17
C TRP A 29 -1.82 -14.64 19.36
N PHE A 30 -2.96 -13.98 19.59
CA PHE A 30 -3.16 -13.08 20.72
C PHE A 30 -4.50 -13.40 21.40
N LYS A 31 -4.45 -13.87 22.65
CA LYS A 31 -5.61 -14.01 23.53
C LYS A 31 -5.40 -13.05 24.69
N TYR A 32 -6.35 -12.13 24.89
CA TYR A 32 -6.29 -11.22 26.02
C TYR A 32 -6.36 -12.02 27.33
N PRO A 33 -5.59 -11.64 28.37
CA PRO A 33 -5.76 -12.21 29.70
C PRO A 33 -7.23 -12.06 30.12
N LYS A 34 -7.77 -13.12 30.74
CA LYS A 34 -9.21 -13.23 31.03
C LYS A 34 -9.73 -12.10 31.92
N ASP A 35 -8.86 -11.51 32.73
CA ASP A 35 -9.21 -10.47 33.71
C ASP A 35 -9.09 -9.04 33.14
N THR A 36 -9.01 -8.89 31.81
CA THR A 36 -8.93 -7.58 31.16
C THR A 36 -10.28 -7.16 30.56
N PRO A 37 -10.55 -5.84 30.44
CA PRO A 37 -11.73 -5.32 29.73
C PRO A 37 -11.86 -5.78 28.27
N TRP A 38 -10.77 -6.31 27.70
CA TRP A 38 -10.65 -6.73 26.30
C TRP A 38 -10.93 -8.22 26.09
N SER A 39 -11.19 -8.98 27.15
CA SER A 39 -11.38 -10.44 27.10
C SER A 39 -12.52 -10.90 26.20
N SER A 40 -13.53 -10.04 25.98
CA SER A 40 -14.68 -10.30 25.11
C SER A 40 -14.50 -9.84 23.65
N LEU A 41 -13.40 -9.14 23.32
CA LEU A 41 -13.16 -8.65 21.97
C LEU A 41 -12.86 -9.79 21.00
N LYS A 42 -13.61 -9.82 19.90
CA LYS A 42 -13.36 -10.72 18.76
C LYS A 42 -12.38 -10.06 17.80
N MET A 43 -11.47 -10.87 17.25
CA MET A 43 -10.58 -10.43 16.17
C MET A 43 -11.39 -10.00 14.95
N ALA A 44 -11.04 -8.84 14.38
CA ALA A 44 -11.58 -8.40 13.10
C ALA A 44 -11.13 -9.36 11.97
N PRO A 45 -11.93 -9.51 10.90
CA PRO A 45 -11.51 -10.26 9.73
C PRO A 45 -10.26 -9.61 9.12
N ILE A 46 -9.35 -10.46 8.63
CA ILE A 46 -8.16 -9.97 7.93
C ILE A 46 -8.57 -9.39 6.58
N ASP A 47 -7.94 -8.28 6.20
CA ASP A 47 -8.05 -7.77 4.84
C ASP A 47 -7.56 -8.83 3.84
N VAL A 48 -8.32 -9.01 2.76
CA VAL A 48 -8.10 -10.09 1.79
C VAL A 48 -6.73 -9.94 1.13
N THR A 49 -6.33 -8.71 0.79
CA THR A 49 -5.07 -8.41 0.13
C THR A 49 -3.89 -8.73 1.03
N PHE A 50 -3.97 -8.36 2.32
CA PHE A 50 -2.93 -8.72 3.29
C PHE A 50 -2.89 -10.23 3.57
N GLY A 51 -4.04 -10.90 3.63
CA GLY A 51 -4.12 -12.35 3.78
C GLY A 51 -3.43 -13.10 2.64
N LEU A 52 -3.72 -12.72 1.40
CA LEU A 52 -3.12 -13.32 0.20
C LEU A 52 -1.61 -13.08 0.13
N SER A 53 -1.15 -11.85 0.40
CA SER A 53 0.29 -11.56 0.42
C SER A 53 1.01 -12.37 1.49
N LYS A 54 0.42 -12.51 2.68
CA LYS A 54 0.99 -13.34 3.76
C LYS A 54 1.07 -14.82 3.37
N ALA A 55 0.03 -15.35 2.73
CA ALA A 55 0.03 -16.72 2.23
C ALA A 55 1.13 -16.94 1.17
N CYS A 56 1.26 -16.01 0.21
CA CYS A 56 2.31 -16.06 -0.81
C CYS A 56 3.72 -15.98 -0.20
N LYS A 57 3.93 -15.14 0.82
CA LYS A 57 5.20 -15.07 1.55
C LYS A 57 5.54 -16.39 2.26
N LYS A 58 4.54 -17.05 2.88
CA LYS A 58 4.71 -18.32 3.60
C LYS A 58 4.94 -19.53 2.67
N ASP A 59 4.50 -19.47 1.42
CA ASP A 59 4.69 -20.53 0.44
C ASP A 59 6.19 -20.73 0.12
N SER A 60 6.70 -21.95 0.27
CA SER A 60 8.11 -22.28 0.00
C SER A 60 8.40 -22.64 -1.46
N ARG A 61 7.36 -22.78 -2.31
CA ARG A 61 7.52 -23.18 -3.72
C ARG A 61 8.18 -22.09 -4.55
N SER A 62 9.00 -22.51 -5.51
CA SER A 62 9.66 -21.65 -6.51
C SER A 62 9.41 -22.18 -7.93
N PRO A 63 9.11 -21.32 -8.93
CA PRO A 63 8.94 -19.87 -8.81
C PRO A 63 7.57 -19.48 -8.24
N LYS A 64 7.50 -18.38 -7.48
CA LYS A 64 6.24 -17.78 -6.98
C LYS A 64 6.16 -16.30 -7.29
N VAL A 65 4.95 -15.79 -7.54
CA VAL A 65 4.70 -14.39 -7.86
C VAL A 65 3.56 -13.88 -6.97
N ASN A 66 3.76 -12.72 -6.33
CA ASN A 66 2.74 -12.07 -5.51
C ASN A 66 2.01 -10.99 -6.32
N LEU A 67 0.77 -11.27 -6.74
CA LEU A 67 -0.09 -10.33 -7.45
C LEU A 67 -1.18 -9.71 -6.57
N ALA A 68 -1.12 -9.92 -5.24
CA ALA A 68 -2.15 -9.46 -4.34
C ALA A 68 -2.06 -7.96 -4.05
N ILE A 69 -0.85 -7.41 -3.95
CA ILE A 69 -0.60 -6.01 -3.59
C ILE A 69 -0.15 -5.25 -4.84
N GLY A 70 -0.82 -4.15 -5.15
CA GLY A 70 -0.44 -3.24 -6.24
C GLY A 70 0.77 -2.35 -5.90
N VAL A 71 1.93 -2.96 -5.70
CA VAL A 71 3.20 -2.25 -5.47
C VAL A 71 4.12 -2.46 -6.67
N TYR A 72 4.67 -1.35 -7.18
CA TYR A 72 5.65 -1.41 -8.24
C TYR A 72 6.92 -2.11 -7.76
N SER A 73 7.38 -3.10 -8.53
CA SER A 73 8.45 -4.01 -8.14
C SER A 73 9.44 -4.18 -9.29
N ASN A 74 10.68 -4.50 -8.94
CA ASN A 74 11.73 -4.93 -9.87
C ASN A 74 11.37 -6.26 -10.55
N ASP A 75 12.15 -6.64 -11.56
CA ASP A 75 12.01 -7.94 -12.26
C ASP A 75 12.21 -9.15 -11.34
N ASP A 76 12.94 -8.99 -10.23
CA ASP A 76 13.13 -10.01 -9.20
C ASP A 76 12.01 -10.04 -8.14
N GLY A 77 11.01 -9.18 -8.27
CA GLY A 77 9.89 -9.04 -7.33
C GLY A 77 10.19 -8.24 -6.06
N SER A 78 11.37 -7.62 -5.94
CA SER A 78 11.70 -6.72 -4.83
C SER A 78 11.05 -5.34 -5.00
N PRO A 79 10.79 -4.58 -3.91
CA PRO A 79 10.25 -3.22 -4.01
C PRO A 79 11.17 -2.31 -4.82
N PHE A 80 10.60 -1.57 -5.77
CA PHE A 80 11.34 -0.62 -6.58
C PHE A 80 11.34 0.77 -5.91
N VAL A 81 12.52 1.34 -5.69
CA VAL A 81 12.68 2.73 -5.24
C VAL A 81 13.18 3.58 -6.39
N PHE A 82 12.45 4.65 -6.72
CA PHE A 82 12.83 5.54 -7.81
C PHE A 82 14.13 6.28 -7.49
N PRO A 83 15.09 6.39 -8.44
CA PRO A 83 16.36 7.11 -8.21
C PRO A 83 16.17 8.55 -7.71
N VAL A 84 15.16 9.26 -8.23
CA VAL A 84 14.83 10.62 -7.79
C VAL A 84 14.45 10.70 -6.32
N VAL A 85 13.75 9.68 -5.78
CA VAL A 85 13.38 9.64 -4.36
C VAL A 85 14.63 9.47 -3.51
N HIS A 86 15.52 8.57 -3.91
CA HIS A 86 16.78 8.33 -3.20
C HIS A 86 17.68 9.58 -3.12
N GLU A 87 17.79 10.33 -4.22
CA GLU A 87 18.58 11.57 -4.23
C GLU A 87 17.95 12.67 -3.37
N VAL A 88 16.61 12.81 -3.40
CA VAL A 88 15.89 13.78 -2.56
C VAL A 88 16.01 13.43 -1.07
N GLU A 89 15.96 12.14 -0.70
CA GLU A 89 16.16 11.69 0.68
C GLU A 89 17.54 12.08 1.22
N LYS A 90 18.61 11.85 0.44
CA LYS A 90 19.97 12.29 0.81
C LYS A 90 20.06 13.79 0.97
N TYR A 91 19.48 14.54 0.03
CA TYR A 91 19.45 15.99 0.07
C TYR A 91 18.75 16.53 1.31
N ILE A 92 17.58 16.00 1.65
CA ILE A 92 16.80 16.40 2.84
C ILE A 92 17.56 16.04 4.12
N ALA A 93 18.16 14.85 4.19
CA ALA A 93 18.96 14.45 5.34
C ALA A 93 20.17 15.37 5.58
N GLY A 94 20.84 15.81 4.51
CA GLY A 94 21.97 16.73 4.58
C GLY A 94 21.61 18.18 4.91
N LYS A 95 20.34 18.58 4.78
CA LYS A 95 19.87 19.96 5.04
C LYS A 95 19.75 20.30 6.52
N GLY A 96 19.65 19.31 7.40
CA GLY A 96 19.46 19.56 8.84
C GLY A 96 18.18 20.32 9.16
N LEU A 97 17.09 20.04 8.42
CA LEU A 97 15.79 20.69 8.66
C LEU A 97 15.30 20.41 10.08
N ASP A 98 14.59 21.39 10.66
CA ASP A 98 13.89 21.20 11.93
C ASP A 98 12.75 20.17 11.79
N LYS A 99 12.22 19.74 12.93
CA LYS A 99 11.13 18.75 13.01
C LYS A 99 9.93 19.33 13.74
N GLU A 100 9.73 20.64 13.61
CA GLU A 100 8.59 21.32 14.20
C GLU A 100 7.28 20.86 13.55
N TYR A 101 6.17 21.12 14.22
CA TYR A 101 4.86 20.84 13.67
C TYR A 101 4.63 21.64 12.38
N ALA A 102 4.21 20.94 11.32
CA ALA A 102 3.63 21.61 10.17
C ALA A 102 2.31 22.29 10.55
N GLY A 103 1.89 23.28 9.75
CA GLY A 103 0.57 23.89 9.92
C GLY A 103 -0.57 22.88 9.75
N ILE A 104 -1.78 23.23 10.20
CA ILE A 104 -2.95 22.33 10.19
C ILE A 104 -3.25 21.75 8.80
N LEU A 105 -3.07 22.56 7.74
CA LEU A 105 -3.28 22.12 6.36
C LEU A 105 -2.05 21.39 5.77
N GLY A 106 -0.96 21.26 6.53
CA GLY A 106 0.33 20.76 6.07
C GLY A 106 1.19 21.82 5.37
N LEU A 107 2.26 21.36 4.74
CA LEU A 107 3.27 22.23 4.13
C LEU A 107 2.70 22.93 2.89
N GLU A 108 2.78 24.25 2.86
CA GLU A 108 2.28 25.04 1.72
C GLU A 108 3.00 24.68 0.41
N SER A 109 4.32 24.52 0.46
CA SER A 109 5.13 24.09 -0.69
C SER A 109 4.68 22.75 -1.26
N PHE A 110 4.39 21.78 -0.39
CA PHE A 110 3.89 20.46 -0.78
C PHE A 110 2.49 20.55 -1.39
N ARG A 111 1.58 21.30 -0.77
CA ARG A 111 0.22 21.48 -1.26
C ARG A 111 0.18 22.15 -2.63
N ARG A 112 0.98 23.21 -2.84
CA ARG A 112 1.07 23.91 -4.12
C ARG A 112 1.63 23.00 -5.22
N ALA A 113 2.74 22.31 -4.95
CA ALA A 113 3.34 21.38 -5.90
C ALA A 113 2.39 20.21 -6.25
N SER A 114 1.66 19.70 -5.26
CA SER A 114 0.68 18.62 -5.46
C SER A 114 -0.50 19.07 -6.32
N LEU A 115 -0.99 20.30 -6.12
CA LEU A 115 -2.06 20.87 -6.94
C LEU A 115 -1.59 21.11 -8.38
N GLU A 116 -0.37 21.61 -8.57
CA GLU A 116 0.25 21.83 -9.88
C GLU A 116 0.46 20.52 -10.62
N PHE A 117 0.94 19.49 -9.92
CA PHE A 117 1.06 18.14 -10.47
C PHE A 117 -0.29 17.55 -10.90
N ALA A 118 -1.35 17.76 -10.10
CA ALA A 118 -2.65 17.17 -10.36
C ALA A 118 -3.46 17.88 -11.47
N LEU A 119 -3.39 19.21 -11.55
CA LEU A 119 -4.22 20.01 -12.46
C LEU A 119 -3.44 20.62 -13.64
N GLY A 120 -2.11 20.64 -13.56
CA GLY A 120 -1.26 21.41 -14.45
C GLY A 120 -1.18 22.89 -14.05
N SER A 121 -0.06 23.53 -14.40
CA SER A 121 0.21 24.95 -14.11
C SER A 121 -0.72 25.91 -14.87
N GLU A 122 -1.26 25.48 -16.00
CA GLU A 122 -2.19 26.27 -16.84
C GLU A 122 -3.66 26.10 -16.45
N SER A 123 -3.96 25.40 -15.36
CA SER A 123 -5.33 25.18 -14.90
C SER A 123 -6.03 26.49 -14.57
N LYS A 124 -7.15 26.77 -15.24
CA LYS A 124 -8.00 27.93 -14.94
C LYS A 124 -8.48 27.93 -13.49
N ALA A 125 -8.74 26.76 -12.91
CA ALA A 125 -9.17 26.64 -11.52
C ALA A 125 -8.05 27.04 -10.55
N MET A 126 -6.80 26.68 -10.86
CA MET A 126 -5.64 27.10 -10.08
C MET A 126 -5.38 28.60 -10.22
N ILE A 127 -5.30 29.09 -11.46
CA ILE A 127 -5.03 30.52 -11.76
C ILE A 127 -6.13 31.41 -11.16
N GLY A 128 -7.37 30.95 -11.19
CA GLY A 128 -8.53 31.66 -10.62
C GLY A 128 -8.68 31.53 -9.10
N GLY A 129 -7.77 30.83 -8.39
CA GLY A 129 -7.84 30.67 -6.94
C GLY A 129 -9.04 29.84 -6.46
N LEU A 130 -9.56 28.94 -7.30
CA LEU A 130 -10.76 28.15 -7.04
C LEU A 130 -10.47 26.79 -6.39
N CYS A 131 -9.22 26.54 -5.99
CA CYS A 131 -8.78 25.28 -5.43
C CYS A 131 -8.48 25.41 -3.92
N ALA A 132 -9.05 24.51 -3.12
CA ALA A 132 -8.67 24.33 -1.73
C ALA A 132 -7.89 23.02 -1.57
N THR A 133 -6.81 23.05 -0.78
CA THR A 133 -5.93 21.88 -0.57
C THR A 133 -5.54 21.72 0.89
N ALA A 134 -5.50 20.47 1.34
CA ALA A 134 -5.00 20.06 2.65
C ALA A 134 -4.14 18.79 2.46
N GLN A 135 -3.01 18.71 3.17
CA GLN A 135 -2.17 17.51 3.19
C GLN A 135 -2.82 16.44 4.09
N THR A 136 -2.83 15.20 3.62
CA THR A 136 -3.40 14.05 4.34
C THR A 136 -2.40 12.89 4.43
N VAL A 137 -2.73 11.87 5.23
CA VAL A 137 -1.96 10.63 5.34
C VAL A 137 -2.30 9.72 4.16
N ALA A 138 -1.59 9.93 3.05
CA ALA A 138 -1.80 9.23 1.78
C ALA A 138 -3.25 9.36 1.25
N GLY A 139 -3.56 8.59 0.20
CA GLY A 139 -4.86 8.64 -0.48
C GLY A 139 -6.03 8.20 0.39
N THR A 140 -5.86 7.15 1.22
CA THR A 140 -6.97 6.60 2.01
C THR A 140 -7.58 7.61 2.98
N SER A 141 -6.77 8.45 3.62
CA SER A 141 -7.29 9.50 4.51
C SER A 141 -7.77 10.75 3.79
N ALA A 142 -7.49 10.89 2.49
CA ALA A 142 -8.08 11.93 1.65
C ALA A 142 -9.53 11.60 1.24
N LEU A 143 -9.92 10.33 1.32
CA LEU A 143 -11.28 9.86 1.06
C LEU A 143 -12.19 10.18 2.26
N ARG A 144 -13.50 10.32 1.96
CA ARG A 144 -14.55 10.60 2.94
C ARG A 144 -15.51 9.43 3.06
#